data_AF-A0A9J6GG76-F1
#
_entry.id   AF-A0A9J6GG76-F1
#
_cell.length_a   1.000
_cell.length_b   1.000
_cell.length_c   1.000
_cell.angle_alpha   90.00
_cell.angle_beta   90.00
_cell.angle_gamma   90.00
#
_symmetry.space_group_name_H-M   'P 1'
#
loop_
_entity.id
_entity.type
_entity.pdbx_description
1 polymer ?
#
loop_
_entity_poly.entity_id
_entity_poly.type
_entity_poly.pdbx_seq_one_letter_code
_entity_poly.pdbx_strand_id
1 'polypeptide(L)'
;MNTVAFILNAVYFKGKWLTKFKARETKPLPFFNFGREEVSRPTMFLQRRLKYAELDELKAKAVEVPYAGNRFSMIILLPDSNTGLSDLRDRPQRRSPG
;
A
#
# COMPACT_ATOMS: atom_id res chain seq x y z
N MET A 1 30.19 -15.00 -26.50
CA MET A 1 29.86 -14.24 -25.26
C MET A 1 30.23 -15.12 -24.06
N ASN A 2 31.24 -14.73 -23.29
CA ASN A 2 31.61 -15.42 -22.04
C ASN A 2 31.09 -14.60 -20.85
N THR A 3 29.95 -15.01 -20.32
CA THR A 3 29.43 -14.50 -19.05
C THR A 3 30.15 -15.18 -17.89
N VAL A 4 30.65 -14.41 -16.92
CA VAL A 4 31.36 -14.94 -15.76
C VAL A 4 30.45 -15.10 -14.53
N ALA A 5 29.41 -14.27 -14.35
CA ALA A 5 28.36 -14.47 -13.35
C ALA A 5 27.11 -13.59 -13.60
N PHE A 6 25.94 -14.05 -13.13
CA PHE A 6 24.72 -13.25 -12.99
C PHE A 6 24.04 -13.52 -11.65
N ILE A 7 23.40 -12.49 -11.09
CA ILE A 7 22.51 -12.60 -9.93
C ILE A 7 21.10 -12.23 -10.40
N LEU A 8 20.18 -13.18 -10.27
CA LEU A 8 18.76 -12.99 -10.56
C LEU A 8 17.97 -13.13 -9.26
N ASN A 9 17.10 -12.15 -8.99
CA ASN A 9 16.19 -12.19 -7.86
C ASN A 9 14.74 -12.08 -8.37
N ALA A 10 13.88 -12.99 -7.92
CA ALA A 10 12.45 -12.94 -8.15
C ALA A 10 11.73 -13.16 -6.81
N VAL A 11 10.91 -12.19 -6.41
CA VAL A 11 10.05 -12.29 -5.22
C VAL A 11 8.60 -12.27 -5.67
N TYR A 12 7.84 -13.29 -5.28
CA TYR A 12 6.41 -13.40 -5.54
C TYR A 12 5.66 -13.45 -4.22
N PHE A 13 4.66 -12.58 -4.06
CA PHE A 13 3.82 -12.56 -2.87
C PHE A 13 2.34 -12.63 -3.25
N LYS A 14 1.65 -13.67 -2.75
CA LYS A 14 0.20 -13.85 -2.87
C LYS A 14 -0.38 -14.32 -1.54
N GLY A 15 -0.73 -13.36 -0.68
CA GLY A 15 -1.42 -13.62 0.58
C GLY A 15 -2.94 -13.61 0.42
N LYS A 16 -3.64 -14.47 1.18
CA LYS A 16 -5.10 -14.36 1.34
C LYS A 16 -5.39 -13.38 2.47
N TRP A 17 -6.28 -12.41 2.28
CA TRP A 17 -6.71 -11.52 3.35
C TRP A 17 -7.36 -12.30 4.51
N LEU A 18 -7.19 -11.85 5.75
CA LEU A 18 -7.90 -12.39 6.91
C LEU A 18 -9.41 -12.18 6.74
N THR A 19 -9.79 -10.97 6.35
CA THR A 19 -11.17 -10.64 5.93
C THR A 19 -11.16 -10.34 4.43
N LYS A 20 -11.86 -11.15 3.64
CA LYS A 20 -11.88 -10.99 2.18
C LYS A 20 -12.78 -9.84 1.74
N PHE A 21 -12.34 -9.12 0.72
CA PHE A 21 -13.20 -8.23 -0.06
C PHE A 21 -14.21 -9.07 -0.85
N LYS A 22 -15.48 -8.65 -0.86
CA LYS A 22 -16.51 -9.29 -1.68
C LYS A 22 -16.35 -8.80 -3.12
N ALA A 23 -16.10 -9.72 -4.06
CA ALA A 23 -15.85 -9.36 -5.46
C ALA A 23 -16.96 -8.48 -6.06
N ARG A 24 -18.23 -8.77 -5.74
CA ARG A 24 -19.41 -8.01 -6.18
C ARG A 24 -19.46 -6.55 -5.72
N GLU A 25 -18.70 -6.20 -4.67
CA GLU A 25 -18.61 -4.83 -4.18
C GLU A 25 -17.52 -4.04 -4.91
N THR A 26 -16.69 -4.69 -5.73
CA THR A 26 -15.64 -4.02 -6.52
C THR A 26 -16.29 -3.25 -7.66
N LYS A 27 -16.04 -1.93 -7.72
CA LYS A 27 -16.65 -1.02 -8.70
C LYS A 27 -15.61 -0.09 -9.29
N PRO A 28 -15.78 0.39 -10.54
CA PRO A 28 -14.92 1.44 -11.09
C PRO A 28 -15.10 2.73 -10.28
N LEU A 29 -13.99 3.32 -9.80
CA LEU A 29 -13.96 4.63 -9.15
C LEU A 29 -12.80 5.48 -9.70
N PRO A 30 -12.89 6.82 -9.57
CA PRO A 30 -11.78 7.73 -9.85
C PRO A 30 -10.52 7.41 -9.03
N PHE A 31 -9.36 7.44 -9.69
CA PHE A 31 -8.03 7.39 -9.09
C PHE A 31 -7.14 8.44 -9.74
N PHE A 32 -6.38 9.20 -8.94
CA PHE A 32 -5.54 10.29 -9.44
C PHE A 32 -4.09 9.84 -9.66
N ASN A 33 -3.75 9.49 -10.90
CA ASN A 33 -2.37 9.20 -11.30
C ASN A 33 -1.48 10.44 -11.11
N PHE A 34 -0.38 10.27 -10.39
CA PHE A 34 0.52 11.36 -9.98
C PHE A 34 -0.21 12.54 -9.31
N GLY A 35 -1.39 12.29 -8.76
CA GLY A 35 -2.24 13.31 -8.12
C GLY A 35 -2.96 14.26 -9.07
N ARG A 36 -2.93 14.04 -10.39
CA ARG A 36 -3.42 15.01 -11.38
C ARG A 36 -4.36 14.40 -12.41
N GLU A 37 -4.00 13.26 -12.99
CA GLU A 37 -4.78 12.63 -14.04
C GLU A 37 -5.79 11.67 -13.42
N GLU A 38 -7.07 11.96 -13.61
CA GLU A 38 -8.13 11.06 -13.17
C GLU A 38 -8.26 9.87 -14.13
N VAL A 39 -8.15 8.67 -13.59
CA VAL A 39 -8.37 7.41 -14.31
C VAL A 39 -9.34 6.53 -13.55
N SER A 40 -10.23 5.85 -14.26
CA SER A 40 -11.16 4.89 -13.63
C SER A 40 -10.45 3.57 -13.32
N ARG A 41 -10.51 3.12 -12.05
CA ARG A 41 -9.89 1.86 -11.60
C ARG A 41 -10.86 0.99 -10.80
N PRO A 42 -10.82 -0.35 -10.97
CA PRO A 42 -11.57 -1.26 -10.11
C PRO A 42 -11.12 -1.09 -8.66
N THR A 43 -12.02 -0.62 -7.81
CA THR A 43 -11.75 -0.32 -6.40
C THR A 43 -12.54 -1.28 -5.53
N MET A 44 -11.83 -1.96 -4.62
CA MET A 44 -12.42 -2.93 -3.70
C MET A 44 -12.94 -2.23 -2.44
N PHE A 45 -14.00 -2.77 -1.83
CA PHE A 45 -14.61 -2.20 -0.62
C PHE A 45 -14.69 -3.22 0.50
N LEU A 46 -14.38 -2.77 1.72
CA LEU A 46 -14.47 -3.55 2.93
C LEU A 46 -14.91 -2.65 4.08
N GLN A 47 -15.95 -3.09 4.81
CA GLN A 47 -16.39 -2.46 6.04
C GLN A 47 -16.04 -3.37 7.22
N ARG A 48 -14.99 -3.02 7.97
CA ARG A 48 -14.48 -3.79 9.11
C ARG A 48 -13.72 -2.87 10.06
N ARG A 49 -13.65 -3.22 11.35
CA ARG A 49 -12.71 -2.59 12.28
C ARG A 49 -11.30 -3.04 11.92
N LEU A 50 -10.46 -2.09 11.52
CA LEU A 50 -9.04 -2.28 11.22
C LEU A 50 -8.23 -1.34 12.13
N LYS A 51 -6.96 -1.67 12.35
CA LYS A 51 -6.06 -0.70 12.97
C LYS A 51 -5.85 0.44 11.98
N TYR A 52 -6.00 1.66 12.49
CA TYR A 52 -5.93 2.90 11.75
C TYR A 52 -5.14 3.90 12.57
N ALA A 53 -4.37 4.76 11.90
CA ALA A 53 -3.66 5.86 12.52
C ALA A 53 -3.66 7.07 11.59
N GLU A 54 -3.83 8.25 12.18
CA GLU A 54 -3.47 9.51 11.53
C GLU A 54 -2.03 9.84 11.94
N LEU A 55 -1.19 10.15 10.97
CA LEU A 55 0.24 10.35 11.14
C LEU A 55 0.55 11.80 10.75
N ASP A 56 0.19 12.73 11.64
CA ASP A 56 0.32 14.18 11.40
C ASP A 56 1.72 14.58 10.98
N GLU A 57 2.74 14.00 11.63
CA GLU A 57 4.14 14.24 11.28
C GLU A 57 4.45 13.87 9.83
N LEU A 58 3.79 12.84 9.30
CA LEU A 58 3.94 12.35 7.92
C LEU A 58 2.95 12.99 6.94
N LYS A 59 1.95 13.73 7.43
CA LYS A 59 0.81 14.22 6.62
C LYS A 59 0.15 13.08 5.85
N ALA A 60 -0.13 11.99 6.55
CA ALA A 60 -0.65 10.77 5.97
C ALA A 60 -1.53 10.00 6.96
N LYS A 61 -2.36 9.12 6.41
CA LYS A 61 -3.15 8.13 7.16
C LYS A 61 -2.61 6.75 6.90
N ALA A 62 -2.69 5.87 7.89
CA ALA A 62 -2.27 4.48 7.76
C ALA A 62 -3.40 3.53 8.13
N VAL A 63 -3.50 2.42 7.39
CA VAL A 63 -4.37 1.29 7.73
C VAL A 63 -3.61 -0.02 7.62
N GLU A 64 -3.81 -0.90 8.60
CA GLU A 64 -3.27 -2.26 8.61
C GLU A 64 -4.34 -3.25 8.11
N VAL A 65 -4.03 -3.97 7.02
CA VAL A 65 -4.90 -5.01 6.45
C VAL A 65 -4.24 -6.39 6.65
N PRO A 66 -4.70 -7.19 7.62
CA PRO A 66 -4.05 -8.46 7.94
C PRO A 66 -4.31 -9.55 6.90
N TYR A 67 -3.31 -10.40 6.68
CA TYR A 67 -3.44 -11.65 5.94
C TYR A 67 -3.95 -12.79 6.85
N ALA A 68 -4.48 -13.84 6.23
CA ALA A 68 -4.95 -15.03 6.90
C ALA A 68 -3.85 -15.64 7.77
N GLY A 69 -4.22 -16.06 8.98
CA GLY A 69 -3.27 -16.53 9.99
C GLY A 69 -2.61 -15.42 10.80
N ASN A 70 -2.89 -14.14 10.53
CA ASN A 70 -2.51 -12.99 11.36
C ASN A 70 -0.99 -12.85 11.63
N ARG A 71 -0.16 -13.46 10.79
CA ARG A 71 1.32 -13.41 10.86
C ARG A 71 1.92 -12.26 10.05
N PHE A 72 1.19 -11.79 9.04
CA PHE A 72 1.61 -10.72 8.15
C PHE A 72 0.44 -9.78 7.92
N SER A 73 0.74 -8.52 7.67
CA SER A 73 -0.24 -7.50 7.30
C SER A 73 0.32 -6.62 6.19
N MET A 74 -0.56 -6.10 5.33
CA MET A 74 -0.23 -4.98 4.45
C MET A 74 -0.49 -3.67 5.19
N ILE A 75 0.50 -2.80 5.25
CA ILE A 75 0.34 -1.42 5.70
C ILE A 75 0.16 -0.55 4.48
N ILE A 76 -0.93 0.21 4.43
CA ILE A 76 -1.20 1.18 3.37
C ILE A 76 -1.04 2.56 4.00
N LEU A 77 -0.13 3.37 3.48
CA LEU A 77 -0.02 4.78 3.80
C LEU A 77 -0.65 5.61 2.66
N LEU A 78 -1.57 6.49 3.03
CA LEU A 78 -2.24 7.41 2.12
C LEU A 78 -1.88 8.85 2.52
N PRO A 79 -1.11 9.59 1.70
CA PRO A 79 -0.87 11.01 1.93
C PRO A 79 -2.17 11.82 1.96
N ASP A 80 -2.22 12.88 2.77
CA ASP A 80 -3.40 13.74 2.88
C ASP A 80 -3.65 14.58 1.60
N SER A 81 -2.60 14.80 0.81
CA SER A 81 -2.65 15.49 -0.49
C SER A 81 -2.47 14.50 -1.63
N ASN A 82 -3.23 14.68 -2.72
CA ASN A 82 -3.10 13.90 -3.96
C ASN A 82 -1.67 13.91 -4.54
N THR A 83 -0.88 14.95 -4.25
CA THR A 83 0.52 15.09 -4.71
C THR A 83 1.55 14.80 -3.61
N GLY A 84 1.11 14.46 -2.40
CA GLY A 84 1.97 14.28 -1.22
C GLY A 84 2.81 13.01 -1.19
N LEU A 85 2.68 12.13 -2.19
CA LEU A 85 3.46 10.88 -2.25
C LEU A 85 4.96 11.13 -2.33
N SER A 86 5.40 12.18 -3.05
CA SER A 86 6.82 12.53 -3.14
C SER A 86 7.37 12.95 -1.79
N ASP A 87 6.66 13.82 -1.06
CA ASP A 87 7.04 14.27 0.28
C ASP A 87 7.11 13.11 1.27
N LEU A 88 6.18 12.15 1.17
CA LEU A 88 6.17 10.97 2.03
C LEU A 88 7.36 10.04 1.73
N ARG A 89 7.69 9.84 0.45
CA ARG A 89 8.78 8.97 -0.01
C ARG A 89 10.16 9.54 0.34
N ASP A 90 10.35 10.84 0.11
CA ASP A 90 11.66 11.48 0.19
C ASP A 90 12.03 11.89 1.63
N ARG A 91 11.18 11.54 2.60
CA ARG A 91 11.47 11.71 4.03
C ARG A 91 12.67 10.86 4.46
N PRO A 92 13.61 11.44 5.22
CA PRO A 92 14.69 10.66 5.80
C PRO A 92 14.11 9.58 6.71
N GLN A 93 14.41 8.32 6.41
CA GLN A 93 14.15 7.22 7.33
C GLN A 93 14.94 7.49 8.61
N ARG A 94 14.25 7.82 9.71
CA ARG A 94 14.87 7.80 11.03
C ARG A 94 15.38 6.37 11.23
N ARG A 95 16.70 6.20 11.22
CA ARG A 95 17.31 4.92 11.60
C ARG A 95 16.81 4.62 13.02
N SER A 96 16.12 3.49 13.20
CA SER A 96 15.89 2.97 14.53
C SER A 96 17.25 2.82 15.22
N PRO A 97 17.44 3.35 16.45
CA PRO A 97 18.58 2.94 17.27
C PRO A 97 18.44 1.43 17.47
N GLY A 98 19.53 0.71 17.19
CA GLY A 98 19.63 -0.72 17.52
C GLY A 98 19.63 -0.96 19.02
#